data_AF-A0A7J6GT32-F1
#
_entry.id   AF-A0A7J6GT32-F1
#
_cell.length_a   1.000
_cell.length_b   1.000
_cell.length_c   1.000
_cell.angle_alpha   90.00
_cell.angle_beta   90.00
_cell.angle_gamma   90.00
#
_symmetry.space_group_name_H-M   'P 1'
#
loop_
_entity.id
_entity.type
_entity.pdbx_description
1 polymer ?
#
loop_
_entity_poly.entity_id
_entity_poly.type
_entity_poly.pdbx_seq_one_letter_code
_entity_poly.pdbx_strand_id
1 'polypeptide(L)'
;MLQPQGLSHIQESARIFKPGASSPIFAEAQALYEGLQWCLSSNLTPRFIFSDCINLVSKVNGMWHDYSPLSTLIQQIRTFLSSFPEATLMHVSRQHNGNAHALAKLALRLRDEV
;
A
#
# COMPACT_ATOMS: atom_id res chain seq x y z
N MET A 1 15.41 -0.14 17.40
CA MET A 1 14.73 -1.40 17.72
C MET A 1 13.32 -1.29 17.15
N LEU A 2 13.02 -1.94 16.02
CA LEU A 2 11.69 -1.88 15.38
C LEU A 2 10.67 -2.54 16.32
N GLN A 3 9.55 -1.86 16.61
CA GLN A 3 8.50 -2.40 17.47
C GLN A 3 7.84 -3.63 16.80
N PRO A 4 7.48 -4.67 17.58
CA PRO A 4 6.97 -5.95 17.07
C PRO A 4 5.58 -5.88 16.41
N GLN A 5 4.90 -4.74 16.46
CA GLN A 5 3.52 -4.58 15.97
C GLN A 5 3.43 -4.47 14.44
N GLY A 6 4.51 -4.08 13.75
CA GLY A 6 4.51 -3.96 12.29
C GLY A 6 4.41 -5.31 11.57
N LEU A 7 5.03 -6.35 12.12
CA LEU A 7 5.05 -7.69 11.51
C LEU A 7 3.70 -8.40 11.64
N SER A 8 2.99 -8.24 12.75
CA SER A 8 1.68 -8.87 12.96
C SER A 8 0.63 -8.33 11.99
N HIS A 9 0.61 -7.01 11.73
CA HIS A 9 -0.35 -6.40 10.79
C HIS A 9 -0.12 -6.83 9.33
N ILE A 10 1.15 -6.96 8.93
CA ILE A 10 1.53 -7.46 7.60
C ILE A 10 1.15 -8.94 7.43
N GLN A 11 1.31 -9.75 8.48
CA GLN A 11 0.93 -11.17 8.44
C GLN A 11 -0.59 -11.38 8.41
N GLU A 12 -1.35 -10.52 9.09
CA GLU A 12 -2.80 -10.65 9.19
C GLU A 12 -3.51 -10.18 7.91
N SER A 13 -3.02 -9.10 7.29
CA SER A 13 -3.48 -8.66 5.96
C SER A 13 -3.20 -9.71 4.86
N ALA A 14 -2.07 -10.44 4.96
CA ALA A 14 -1.72 -11.50 4.02
C ALA A 14 -2.68 -12.72 4.06
N ARG A 15 -3.44 -12.90 5.15
CA ARG A 15 -4.39 -14.01 5.31
C ARG A 15 -5.77 -13.76 4.69
N ILE A 16 -6.10 -12.52 4.36
CA ILE A 16 -7.41 -12.19 3.78
C ILE A 16 -7.35 -12.43 2.27
N PHE A 17 -7.70 -13.65 1.84
CA PHE A 17 -8.02 -13.91 0.45
C PHE A 17 -9.31 -13.15 0.09
N LYS A 18 -9.18 -12.04 -0.65
CA LYS A 18 -10.32 -11.39 -1.32
C LYS A 18 -10.44 -11.98 -2.73
N PRO A 19 -11.42 -12.85 -3.02
CA PRO A 19 -11.67 -13.33 -4.38
C PRO A 19 -11.98 -12.11 -5.27
N GLY A 20 -11.15 -11.86 -6.29
CA GLY A 20 -11.22 -10.67 -7.15
C GLY A 20 -10.08 -9.66 -6.96
N ALA A 21 -9.23 -9.81 -5.94
CA ALA A 21 -8.03 -9.00 -5.72
C ALA A 21 -6.81 -9.49 -6.55
N SER A 22 -6.99 -9.69 -7.86
CA SER A 22 -6.03 -10.39 -8.72
C SER A 22 -5.19 -9.50 -9.63
N SER A 23 -5.39 -8.18 -9.61
CA SER A 23 -4.61 -7.27 -10.46
C SER A 23 -3.41 -6.67 -9.71
N PRO A 24 -2.26 -6.49 -10.38
CA PRO A 24 -1.09 -5.85 -9.77
C PRO A 24 -1.43 -4.52 -9.09
N ILE A 25 -2.20 -3.64 -9.75
CA ILE A 25 -2.57 -2.34 -9.18
C ILE A 25 -3.40 -2.44 -7.89
N PHE A 26 -4.22 -3.49 -7.75
CA PHE A 26 -4.98 -3.70 -6.52
C PHE A 26 -4.06 -4.11 -5.37
N ALA A 27 -3.07 -4.97 -5.63
CA ALA A 27 -2.05 -5.35 -4.65
C ALA A 27 -1.20 -4.14 -4.23
N GLU A 28 -0.78 -3.30 -5.18
CA GLU A 28 -0.05 -2.06 -4.90
C GLU A 28 -0.88 -1.09 -4.05
N ALA A 29 -2.17 -0.93 -4.37
CA ALA A 29 -3.08 -0.09 -3.59
C ALA A 29 -3.27 -0.64 -2.17
N GLN A 30 -3.44 -1.96 -2.02
CA GLN A 30 -3.55 -2.59 -0.71
C GLN A 30 -2.27 -2.40 0.11
N ALA A 31 -1.09 -2.58 -0.50
CA ALA A 31 0.19 -2.36 0.19
C ALA A 31 0.33 -0.91 0.69
N LEU A 32 -0.05 0.08 -0.12
CA LEU A 32 -0.08 1.49 0.30
C LEU A 32 -1.07 1.72 1.45
N TYR A 33 -2.28 1.17 1.34
CA TYR A 33 -3.31 1.29 2.38
C TYR A 33 -2.83 0.73 3.73
N GLU A 34 -2.28 -0.49 3.73
CA GLU A 34 -1.73 -1.12 4.94
C GLU A 34 -0.57 -0.29 5.52
N GLY A 35 0.32 0.23 4.67
CA GLY A 35 1.43 1.09 5.09
C GLY A 35 0.94 2.37 5.78
N LEU A 36 -0.12 2.99 5.27
CA LEU A 36 -0.74 4.18 5.88
C LEU A 36 -1.43 3.85 7.21
N GLN A 37 -2.15 2.73 7.29
CA GLN A 37 -2.73 2.27 8.55
C GLN A 37 -1.66 2.02 9.61
N TRP A 38 -0.55 1.38 9.23
CA TRP A 38 0.57 1.14 10.12
C TRP A 38 1.23 2.45 10.59
N CYS A 39 1.37 3.44 9.70
CA CYS A 39 1.86 4.75 10.10
C CYS A 39 0.97 5.38 11.17
N LEU A 40 -0.36 5.36 10.99
CA LEU A 40 -1.29 5.88 11.98
C LEU A 40 -1.21 5.14 13.32
N SER A 41 -1.26 3.80 13.30
CA SER A 41 -1.21 3.01 14.54
C SER A 41 0.11 3.15 15.28
N SER A 42 1.19 3.49 14.56
CA SER A 42 2.54 3.70 15.11
C SER A 42 2.86 5.17 15.41
N ASN A 43 1.90 6.09 15.26
CA ASN A 43 2.12 7.54 15.38
C ASN A 43 3.27 8.08 14.50
N LEU A 44 3.43 7.53 13.30
CA LEU A 44 4.38 7.99 12.29
C LEU A 44 3.70 8.95 11.32
N THR A 45 4.36 10.07 11.01
CA THR A 45 3.87 11.08 10.06
C THR A 45 4.78 11.11 8.83
N PRO A 46 4.51 10.29 7.80
CA PRO A 46 5.36 10.24 6.62
C PRO A 46 5.28 11.56 5.84
N ARG A 47 6.43 12.17 5.55
CA ARG A 47 6.51 13.32 4.64
C ARG A 47 6.54 12.89 3.17
N PHE A 48 7.21 11.78 2.89
CA PHE A 48 7.37 11.25 1.53
C PHE A 48 6.99 9.79 1.51
N ILE A 49 6.14 9.43 0.54
CA ILE A 49 5.70 8.07 0.29
C ILE A 49 6.04 7.74 -1.16
N PHE A 50 6.68 6.60 -1.39
CA PHE A 50 7.17 6.21 -2.70
C PHE A 50 6.48 4.93 -3.19
N SER A 51 6.13 4.90 -4.47
CA SER A 51 5.63 3.71 -5.16
C SER A 51 6.27 3.60 -6.53
N ASP A 52 6.58 2.38 -6.99
CA ASP A 52 7.00 2.12 -8.37
C ASP A 52 5.82 1.83 -9.32
N CYS A 53 4.58 2.02 -8.85
CA CYS A 53 3.37 1.88 -9.64
C CYS A 53 2.83 3.25 -10.06
N ILE A 54 3.26 3.74 -11.23
CA ILE A 54 2.82 5.05 -11.75
C ILE A 54 1.31 5.17 -11.91
N ASN A 55 0.63 4.06 -12.25
CA ASN A 55 -0.81 4.01 -12.39
C ASN A 55 -1.52 4.24 -11.04
N LEU A 56 -0.97 3.68 -9.96
CA LEU A 56 -1.50 3.91 -8.61
C LEU A 56 -1.30 5.38 -8.21
N VAL A 57 -0.07 5.90 -8.34
CA VAL A 57 0.26 7.29 -7.99
C VAL A 57 -0.65 8.27 -8.73
N SER A 58 -0.83 8.07 -10.04
CA SER A 58 -1.68 8.93 -10.87
C SER A 58 -3.15 8.87 -10.44
N LYS A 59 -3.66 7.67 -10.10
CA LYS A 59 -5.04 7.53 -9.61
C LYS A 59 -5.23 8.20 -8.25
N VAL A 60 -4.31 8.00 -7.30
CA VAL A 60 -4.42 8.58 -5.95
C VAL A 60 -4.33 10.10 -6.00
N ASN A 61 -3.34 10.66 -6.70
CA ASN A 61 -3.12 12.11 -6.76
C ASN A 61 -4.10 12.85 -7.69
N GLY A 62 -4.69 12.15 -8.65
CA GLY A 62 -5.69 12.71 -9.57
C GLY A 62 -7.11 12.69 -9.02
N MET A 63 -8.08 12.96 -9.92
CA MET A 63 -9.53 12.91 -9.63
C MET A 63 -10.19 11.61 -10.09
N TRP A 64 -9.40 10.53 -10.26
CA TRP A 64 -9.94 9.26 -10.76
C TRP A 64 -10.97 8.68 -9.78
N HIS A 65 -12.09 8.22 -10.32
CA HIS A 65 -13.17 7.56 -9.61
C HIS A 65 -14.01 6.73 -10.60
N ASP A 66 -14.39 5.53 -10.21
CA ASP A 66 -15.37 4.68 -10.89
C ASP A 66 -16.14 3.81 -9.87
N TYR A 67 -16.98 2.88 -10.35
CA TYR A 67 -17.76 1.96 -9.52
C TYR A 67 -17.01 0.65 -9.17
N SER A 68 -15.69 0.58 -9.39
CA SER A 68 -14.90 -0.61 -9.09
C SER A 68 -14.49 -0.68 -7.61
N PRO A 69 -14.20 -1.89 -7.09
CA PRO A 69 -13.60 -2.04 -5.77
C PRO A 69 -12.27 -1.30 -5.60
N LEU A 70 -11.52 -1.13 -6.70
CA LEU A 70 -10.28 -0.34 -6.69
C LEU A 70 -10.57 1.13 -6.40
N SER A 71 -11.62 1.71 -6.97
CA SER A 71 -12.02 3.10 -6.68
C SER A 71 -12.39 3.31 -5.22
N THR A 72 -13.10 2.36 -4.60
CA THR A 72 -13.35 2.38 -3.15
C THR A 72 -12.04 2.39 -2.36
N LEU A 73 -11.08 1.52 -2.70
CA LEU A 73 -9.79 1.45 -2.02
C LEU A 73 -8.96 2.73 -2.21
N ILE A 74 -8.94 3.30 -3.42
CA ILE A 74 -8.28 4.57 -3.70
C ILE A 74 -8.89 5.72 -2.88
N GLN A 75 -10.21 5.74 -2.74
CA GLN A 75 -10.88 6.74 -1.91
C GLN A 75 -10.50 6.61 -0.43
N GLN A 76 -10.41 5.38 0.09
CA GLN A 76 -9.91 5.13 1.44
C GLN A 76 -8.48 5.65 1.59
N ILE A 77 -7.57 5.31 0.66
CA ILE A 77 -6.18 5.80 0.67
C ILE A 77 -6.12 7.33 0.72
N ARG A 78 -6.91 8.04 -0.09
CA ARG A 78 -6.98 9.51 -0.06
C ARG A 78 -7.44 10.03 1.30
N THR A 79 -8.44 9.38 1.91
CA THR A 79 -8.90 9.73 3.26
C THR A 79 -7.79 9.54 4.29
N PHE A 80 -7.03 8.44 4.24
CA PHE A 80 -5.88 8.25 5.14
C PHE A 80 -4.77 9.30 4.91
N LEU A 81 -4.46 9.61 3.64
CA LEU A 81 -3.50 10.66 3.31
C LEU A 81 -3.93 12.04 3.82
N SER A 82 -5.23 12.33 3.90
CA SER A 82 -5.72 13.60 4.49
C SER A 82 -5.37 13.78 5.97
N SER A 83 -5.07 12.68 6.68
CA SER A 83 -4.55 12.73 8.06
C SER A 83 -3.06 13.12 8.12
N PHE A 84 -2.38 13.18 6.98
CA PHE A 84 -0.98 13.52 6.83
C PHE A 84 -0.83 14.67 5.82
N PRO A 85 -1.17 15.92 6.18
CA PRO A 85 -1.23 17.04 5.23
C PRO A 85 0.10 17.36 4.53
N GLU A 86 1.23 17.02 5.16
CA GLU A 86 2.57 17.21 4.60
C GLU A 86 3.06 16.00 3.77
N ALA A 87 2.28 14.92 3.70
CA ALA A 87 2.65 13.72 2.97
C ALA A 87 2.50 13.92 1.46
N THR A 88 3.53 13.55 0.71
CA THR A 88 3.47 13.51 -0.76
C THR A 88 3.69 12.09 -1.25
N LEU A 89 2.74 11.56 -2.03
CA LEU A 89 2.89 10.31 -2.76
C LEU A 89 3.56 10.56 -4.11
N MET A 90 4.72 9.93 -4.33
CA MET A 90 5.53 10.11 -5.53
C MET A 90 5.84 8.78 -6.20
N HIS A 91 5.92 8.82 -7.53
CA HIS A 91 6.42 7.70 -8.31
C HIS A 91 7.95 7.68 -8.30
N VAL A 92 8.53 6.51 -8.11
CA VAL A 92 9.97 6.23 -8.29
C VAL A 92 10.15 5.01 -9.18
N SER A 93 11.30 4.87 -9.85
CA SER A 93 11.55 3.63 -10.59
C SER A 93 11.71 2.45 -9.63
N ARG A 94 11.37 1.22 -10.08
CA ARG A 94 11.50 -0.01 -9.29
C ARG A 94 12.88 -0.20 -8.65
N GLN A 95 13.94 0.24 -9.31
CA GLN A 95 15.31 0.17 -8.80
C GLN A 95 15.48 0.95 -7.48
N HIS A 96 14.68 2.00 -7.28
CA HIS A 96 14.66 2.82 -6.07
C HIS A 96 13.58 2.38 -5.06
N ASN A 97 12.76 1.39 -5.40
CA ASN A 97 11.76 0.78 -4.52
C ASN A 97 12.09 -0.68 -4.18
N GLY A 98 13.39 -1.04 -4.18
CA GLY A 98 13.86 -2.42 -4.10
C GLY A 98 13.40 -3.16 -2.84
N ASN A 99 13.35 -2.48 -1.69
CA ASN A 99 12.93 -3.10 -0.42
C ASN A 99 11.45 -3.50 -0.44
N ALA A 100 10.56 -2.61 -0.90
CA ALA A 100 9.14 -2.91 -1.00
C ALA A 100 8.89 -4.03 -2.03
N HIS A 101 9.58 -3.99 -3.17
CA HIS A 101 9.51 -5.04 -4.18
C HIS A 101 9.99 -6.40 -3.66
N ALA A 102 11.06 -6.43 -2.86
CA ALA A 102 11.56 -7.65 -2.24
C ALA A 102 10.57 -8.23 -1.21
N LEU A 103 9.97 -7.38 -0.38
CA LEU A 103 8.94 -7.80 0.58
C LEU A 103 7.69 -8.33 -0.12
N ALA A 104 7.23 -7.68 -1.20
CA ALA A 104 6.10 -8.16 -2.00
C ALA A 104 6.41 -9.54 -2.61
N LYS A 105 7.60 -9.74 -3.17
CA LYS A 105 8.04 -11.05 -3.67
C LYS A 105 8.10 -12.12 -2.60
N LEU A 106 8.57 -11.78 -1.39
CA LEU A 106 8.60 -12.71 -0.27
C LEU A 106 7.18 -13.14 0.14
N ALA A 107 6.24 -12.18 0.22
CA ALA A 107 4.84 -12.47 0.53
C ALA A 107 4.20 -13.39 -0.50
N LEU A 108 4.51 -13.23 -1.79
CA LEU A 108 4.04 -14.13 -2.85
C LEU A 108 4.60 -15.55 -2.70
N ARG A 109 5.90 -15.70 -2.39
CA ARG A 109 6.50 -17.03 -2.18
C ARG A 109 5.87 -17.75 -0.98
N LEU A 110 5.67 -17.03 0.12
CA LEU A 110 5.02 -17.58 1.32
C LEU A 110 3.58 -18.01 1.04
N ARG A 111 2.88 -17.38 0.08
CA ARG A 111 1.54 -17.80 -0.33
C ARG A 111 1.56 -19.12 -1.09
N ASP A 112 2.58 -19.37 -1.91
CA ASP A 112 2.70 -20.60 -2.71
C ASP A 112 3.13 -21.82 -1.87
N GLU A 113 3.60 -21.60 -0.64
CA GLU A 113 4.03 -22.64 0.32
C GLU A 113 2.92 -23.08 1.30
N VAL A 114 1.72 -22.49 1.22
CA VAL A 114 0.56 -22.77 2.11
C VAL A 114 -0.50 -23.62 1.43
#